data_AF-A0AAQ0BVW2-F1
#
_entry.id   AF-A0AAQ0BVW2-F1
#
_cell.length_a   1.000
_cell.length_b   1.000
_cell.length_c   1.000
_cell.angle_alpha   90.00
_cell.angle_beta   90.00
_cell.angle_gamma   90.00
#
_symmetry.space_group_name_H-M   'P 1'
#
loop_
_entity.id
_entity.type
_entity.pdbx_description
1 polymer ?
#
loop_
_entity_poly.entity_id
_entity_poly.type
_entity_poly.pdbx_seq_one_letter_code
_entity_poly.pdbx_strand_id
1 'polypeptide(L)'
;MSRGRARSRVLSRGLVGAALTTGLALAPLFAPLSAPADRAGESSAFGPAVAHADPTPAPSVRPTPTTPPSEAPTPTPSSSADQTCPKETPTYIKTQPTILDQVGVRRAWDVTRGAGVKVAVVDSGVAAGNAHFNAGGQTVVLPGTDLSGENTDGRVDVGEHGTAIAGAIAARQLPSSTGSGLVGVAPEAQILPVRVETGLEQGNNQKKGEETYLQRLGRAIRWAADHGAQIIVVAQSTKEDDPDLKAAIQAVRGRALVVASTGNTYQDQENNVVVYPAGYEGVLAVTATNADGSASDQQVHGAHVDLAVPAGVIHTTWFDQADCMVGGHSGSTPLPSSSYATAYAGGFAALVAAQFPGEGPDMWKYRLEVTALRGTADQRTDELGWGIVAPYDALTFGDIGTRYGPPHPNAAEHPAPLRPAEASANLTNRDNNLTIRAYIVSAVAVLGSALLGGLVILSHLRGRPKNIDESEEDLS
;
A
#
# COMPACT_ATOMS: atom_id res chain seq x y z
N MET A 1 -52.05 49.31 7.16
CA MET A 1 -51.57 50.48 7.95
C MET A 1 -50.09 50.73 7.65
N SER A 2 -49.70 52.01 7.58
CA SER A 2 -48.36 52.63 7.68
C SER A 2 -47.11 51.75 7.44
N ARG A 3 -46.32 51.92 6.36
CA ARG A 3 -45.32 53.00 6.09
C ARG A 3 -44.22 53.16 7.16
N GLY A 4 -42.96 52.99 6.74
CA GLY A 4 -42.11 54.17 6.51
C GLY A 4 -40.63 54.17 6.98
N ARG A 5 -39.75 54.57 6.04
CA ARG A 5 -38.38 55.15 6.21
C ARG A 5 -37.28 54.20 6.74
N ALA A 6 -36.15 53.95 6.07
CA ALA A 6 -35.26 54.73 5.18
C ALA A 6 -34.38 55.79 5.86
N ARG A 7 -33.06 55.63 5.72
CA ARG A 7 -32.11 56.70 5.34
C ARG A 7 -30.78 56.13 4.83
N SER A 8 -30.38 56.54 3.63
CA SER A 8 -28.99 56.52 3.20
C SER A 8 -28.43 57.95 3.20
N ARG A 9 -27.10 58.06 3.24
CA ARG A 9 -26.20 59.08 2.66
C ARG A 9 -24.89 59.05 3.47
N VAL A 10 -23.69 59.34 2.97
CA VAL A 10 -23.03 59.49 1.66
C VAL A 10 -21.70 60.19 2.01
N LEU A 11 -20.62 59.79 1.34
CA LEU A 11 -19.29 60.42 1.23
C LEU A 11 -19.03 61.80 1.87
N SER A 12 -17.82 61.95 2.43
CA SER A 12 -16.90 63.00 1.96
C SER A 12 -15.44 62.56 2.02
N ARG A 13 -14.63 63.03 1.06
CA ARG A 13 -13.15 62.96 1.06
C ARG A 13 -12.62 64.27 1.68
N GLY A 14 -11.47 64.20 2.36
CA GLY A 14 -10.69 65.38 2.76
C GLY A 14 -9.21 65.04 2.87
N LEU A 15 -8.37 65.72 2.08
CA LEU A 15 -6.90 65.64 2.12
C LEU A 15 -6.32 66.93 2.75
N VAL A 16 -4.98 66.98 2.89
CA VAL A 16 -4.10 67.99 3.55
C VAL A 16 -3.76 67.53 4.99
N GLY A 17 -2.51 67.27 5.40
CA GLY A 17 -1.26 68.03 5.22
C GLY A 17 -1.01 68.84 6.50
N ALA A 18 0.15 68.87 7.17
CA ALA A 18 1.48 68.29 6.92
C ALA A 18 2.31 68.26 8.24
N ALA A 19 3.63 68.05 8.14
CA ALA A 19 4.73 68.39 9.07
C ALA A 19 5.55 67.21 9.65
N LEU A 20 6.88 67.34 9.51
CA LEU A 20 7.91 66.44 10.01
C LEU A 20 8.16 66.67 11.52
N THR A 21 8.71 65.66 12.20
CA THR A 21 9.90 65.86 13.05
C THR A 21 10.71 64.56 13.16
N THR A 22 12.03 64.70 13.22
CA THR A 22 13.04 63.64 13.23
C THR A 22 13.37 63.16 14.66
N GLY A 23 13.73 61.89 14.81
CA GLY A 23 14.26 61.35 16.08
C GLY A 23 15.04 60.05 15.89
N LEU A 24 16.31 60.14 15.50
CA LEU A 24 17.23 59.01 15.48
C LEU A 24 17.82 58.80 16.88
N ALA A 25 17.83 57.57 17.39
CA ALA A 25 18.58 57.20 18.59
C ALA A 25 19.16 55.78 18.46
N LEU A 26 20.48 55.68 18.26
CA LEU A 26 21.23 54.44 18.49
C LEU A 26 21.51 54.29 19.99
N ALA A 27 21.41 53.07 20.50
CA ALA A 27 21.99 52.69 21.79
C ALA A 27 22.54 51.26 21.72
N PRO A 28 23.87 51.07 21.69
CA PRO A 28 24.50 49.79 21.95
C PRO A 28 24.82 49.66 23.45
N LEU A 29 24.75 48.46 24.02
CA LEU A 29 25.43 48.13 25.28
C LEU A 29 25.69 46.62 25.36
N PHE A 30 26.92 46.27 25.72
CA PHE A 30 27.46 44.92 25.86
C PHE A 30 27.60 44.53 27.34
N ALA A 31 27.80 43.23 27.57
CA ALA A 31 28.45 42.63 28.76
C ALA A 31 27.61 42.50 30.07
N PRO A 32 28.03 41.64 31.02
CA PRO A 32 28.51 40.26 30.84
C PRO A 32 27.91 39.24 31.84
N LEU A 33 28.43 38.00 31.82
CA LEU A 33 28.12 36.89 32.72
C LEU A 33 28.19 37.25 34.22
N SER A 34 27.36 36.56 35.01
CA SER A 34 27.73 36.07 36.36
C SER A 34 26.86 34.86 36.74
N ALA A 35 27.50 33.82 37.24
CA ALA A 35 26.85 32.68 37.89
C ALA A 35 27.33 32.60 39.35
N PRO A 36 26.56 31.99 40.26
CA PRO A 36 27.10 31.35 41.43
C PRO A 36 26.91 29.82 41.38
N ALA A 37 27.80 29.10 42.05
CA ALA A 37 27.85 27.64 42.11
C ALA A 37 27.44 27.11 43.50
N ASP A 38 27.35 25.77 43.59
CA ASP A 38 27.35 24.95 44.82
C ASP A 38 26.08 25.03 45.73
N ARG A 39 25.62 23.94 46.37
CA ARG A 39 26.21 22.60 46.59
C ARG A 39 25.16 21.52 46.95
N ALA A 40 25.49 20.26 46.63
CA ALA A 40 25.19 18.95 47.28
C ALA A 40 23.87 18.70 48.06
N GLY A 41 23.25 17.51 48.06
CA GLY A 41 23.56 16.18 47.50
C GLY A 41 22.29 15.28 47.54
N GLU A 42 22.27 13.96 47.35
CA GLU A 42 23.32 12.93 47.18
C GLU A 42 22.79 11.72 46.37
N SER A 43 23.67 11.03 45.62
CA SER A 43 23.58 9.59 45.23
C SER A 43 22.36 9.09 44.40
N SER A 44 22.38 8.01 43.60
CA SER A 44 23.41 7.16 42.99
C SER A 44 22.71 6.17 42.02
N ALA A 45 23.32 5.59 40.99
CA ALA A 45 24.53 5.90 40.22
C ALA A 45 24.57 5.02 38.95
N PHE A 46 25.02 5.55 37.80
CA PHE A 46 25.40 4.76 36.62
C PHE A 46 26.67 5.35 35.98
N GLY A 47 27.57 4.48 35.52
CA GLY A 47 28.89 4.85 35.01
C GLY A 47 28.87 5.52 33.63
N PRO A 48 30.01 6.06 33.17
CA PRO A 48 30.08 6.79 31.91
C PRO A 48 29.84 5.86 30.72
N ALA A 49 28.90 6.25 29.85
CA ALA A 49 28.73 5.63 28.55
C ALA A 49 30.00 5.88 27.70
N VAL A 50 30.65 4.79 27.27
CA VAL A 50 31.69 4.87 26.25
C VAL A 50 30.99 5.15 24.93
N ALA A 51 31.30 6.29 24.31
CA ALA A 51 30.78 6.63 22.99
C ALA A 51 31.33 5.64 21.94
N HIS A 52 30.49 4.75 21.45
CA HIS A 52 30.79 4.01 20.22
C HIS A 52 30.71 4.99 19.05
N ALA A 53 31.85 5.25 18.41
CA ALA A 53 31.90 6.05 17.19
C ALA A 53 31.27 5.29 16.02
N ASP A 54 30.48 5.99 15.21
CA ASP A 54 29.94 5.43 13.96
C ASP A 54 31.07 5.00 13.02
N PRO A 55 30.92 3.87 12.30
CA PRO A 55 31.91 3.43 11.32
C PRO A 55 31.97 4.43 10.15
N THR A 56 33.18 4.94 9.88
CA THR A 56 33.43 5.88 8.78
C THR A 56 33.17 5.21 7.42
N PRO A 57 32.42 5.83 6.48
CA PRO A 57 32.19 5.24 5.18
C PRO A 57 33.47 5.20 4.34
N ALA A 58 33.81 4.02 3.81
CA ALA A 58 34.96 3.84 2.93
C ALA A 58 34.75 4.53 1.56
N PRO A 59 35.79 5.09 0.93
CA PRO A 59 35.67 5.78 -0.35
C PRO A 59 35.34 4.80 -1.49
N SER A 60 34.25 5.05 -2.18
CA SER A 60 33.82 4.25 -3.34
C SER A 60 34.76 4.47 -4.54
N VAL A 61 35.40 3.39 -5.00
CA VAL A 61 36.29 3.41 -6.16
C VAL A 61 35.46 3.32 -7.44
N ARG A 62 35.48 4.38 -8.25
CA ARG A 62 34.87 4.40 -9.59
C ARG A 62 35.62 3.43 -10.53
N PRO A 63 34.95 2.45 -11.16
CA PRO A 63 35.58 1.62 -12.19
C PRO A 63 35.83 2.42 -13.48
N THR A 64 36.94 2.10 -14.14
CA THR A 64 37.36 2.66 -15.44
C THR A 64 36.53 2.06 -16.57
N PRO A 65 36.17 2.82 -17.64
CA PRO A 65 35.40 2.27 -18.75
C PRO A 65 36.21 1.27 -19.58
N THR A 66 35.75 0.03 -19.65
CA THR A 66 36.24 -1.01 -20.56
C THR A 66 35.38 -1.06 -21.83
N THR A 67 36.00 -1.36 -22.96
CA THR A 67 35.39 -1.46 -24.30
C THR A 67 34.19 -2.43 -24.37
N PRO A 68 33.18 -2.15 -25.22
CA PRO A 68 32.00 -3.00 -25.34
C PRO A 68 32.33 -4.35 -26.00
N PRO A 69 31.77 -5.48 -25.53
CA PRO A 69 31.86 -6.76 -26.23
C PRO A 69 31.05 -6.77 -27.53
N SER A 70 31.52 -7.52 -28.51
CA SER A 70 30.80 -7.79 -29.77
C SER A 70 29.45 -8.46 -29.52
N GLU A 71 28.45 -8.12 -30.33
CA GLU A 71 27.11 -8.72 -30.27
C GLU A 71 27.18 -10.25 -30.44
N ALA A 72 26.75 -10.97 -29.40
CA ALA A 72 26.26 -12.33 -29.55
C ALA A 72 24.74 -12.26 -29.84
N PRO A 73 24.19 -13.13 -30.70
CA PRO A 73 22.79 -13.04 -31.10
C PRO A 73 21.86 -13.24 -29.89
N THR A 74 21.13 -12.19 -29.53
CA THR A 74 20.05 -12.23 -28.55
C THR A 74 19.05 -13.33 -28.95
N PRO A 75 18.72 -14.30 -28.09
CA PRO A 75 17.62 -15.21 -28.38
C PRO A 75 16.33 -14.38 -28.44
N THR A 76 15.71 -14.34 -29.61
CA THR A 76 14.44 -13.65 -29.82
C THR A 76 13.43 -14.11 -28.77
N PRO A 77 12.78 -13.20 -28.01
CA PRO A 77 11.69 -13.60 -27.13
C PRO A 77 10.60 -14.21 -28.00
N SER A 78 10.28 -15.49 -27.75
CA SER A 78 9.20 -16.17 -28.45
C SER A 78 7.92 -15.35 -28.30
N SER A 79 7.24 -15.12 -29.41
CA SER A 79 6.01 -14.34 -29.44
C SER A 79 4.99 -14.85 -28.43
N SER A 80 4.30 -13.90 -27.80
CA SER A 80 3.08 -14.09 -27.03
C SER A 80 2.17 -15.17 -27.63
N ALA A 81 1.99 -16.26 -26.89
CA ALA A 81 0.79 -17.08 -27.00
C ALA A 81 -0.12 -16.68 -25.84
N ASP A 82 -1.37 -16.34 -26.13
CA ASP A 82 -2.45 -16.50 -25.16
C ASP A 82 -2.48 -17.99 -24.79
N GLN A 83 -1.85 -18.35 -23.66
CA GLN A 83 -1.89 -19.72 -23.15
C GLN A 83 -3.26 -19.97 -22.53
N THR A 84 -4.21 -20.32 -23.40
CA THR A 84 -5.51 -20.82 -22.99
C THR A 84 -5.32 -22.11 -22.18
N CYS A 85 -5.66 -22.07 -20.90
CA CYS A 85 -5.42 -23.20 -20.01
C CYS A 85 -6.29 -24.41 -20.41
N PRO A 86 -5.67 -25.57 -20.72
CA PRO A 86 -6.38 -26.67 -21.35
C PRO A 86 -7.41 -27.29 -20.40
N LYS A 87 -8.59 -27.64 -20.96
CA LYS A 87 -9.70 -28.23 -20.20
C LYS A 87 -9.76 -29.77 -20.25
N GLU A 88 -8.93 -30.40 -21.09
CA GLU A 88 -9.01 -31.84 -21.41
C GLU A 88 -7.67 -32.61 -21.29
N THR A 89 -6.54 -31.92 -21.08
CA THR A 89 -5.22 -32.57 -21.00
C THR A 89 -4.36 -31.96 -19.88
N PRO A 90 -3.78 -32.80 -18.99
CA PRO A 90 -2.89 -32.32 -17.94
C PRO A 90 -1.68 -31.56 -18.50
N THR A 91 -1.47 -30.34 -18.00
CA THR A 91 -0.32 -29.50 -18.35
C THR A 91 0.47 -29.18 -17.10
N TYR A 92 1.80 -29.16 -17.22
CA TYR A 92 2.71 -28.92 -16.09
C TYR A 92 3.66 -27.77 -16.40
N ILE A 93 3.67 -26.77 -15.52
CA ILE A 93 4.50 -25.56 -15.67
C ILE A 93 5.82 -25.79 -14.93
N LYS A 94 6.92 -25.89 -15.68
CA LYS A 94 8.26 -26.19 -15.14
C LYS A 94 8.79 -25.14 -14.16
N THR A 95 8.35 -23.90 -14.29
CA THR A 95 8.79 -22.76 -13.48
C THR A 95 7.94 -22.59 -12.23
N GLN A 96 8.58 -22.38 -11.09
CA GLN A 96 7.87 -22.10 -9.85
C GLN A 96 7.21 -20.70 -9.89
N PRO A 97 6.13 -20.46 -9.11
CA PRO A 97 5.54 -19.13 -9.00
C PRO A 97 6.56 -18.07 -8.55
N THR A 98 6.63 -16.94 -9.24
CA THR A 98 7.62 -15.87 -8.95
C THR A 98 7.44 -15.25 -7.57
N ILE A 99 6.21 -15.27 -7.03
CA ILE A 99 5.89 -14.73 -5.71
C ILE A 99 6.77 -15.33 -4.60
N LEU A 100 7.20 -16.59 -4.77
CA LEU A 100 7.99 -17.33 -3.78
C LEU A 100 9.33 -16.65 -3.50
N ASP A 101 9.87 -16.00 -4.52
CA ASP A 101 11.09 -15.21 -4.45
C ASP A 101 10.80 -13.72 -4.19
N GLN A 102 9.79 -13.14 -4.87
CA GLN A 102 9.46 -11.70 -4.79
C GLN A 102 9.18 -11.21 -3.36
N VAL A 103 8.48 -12.00 -2.53
CA VAL A 103 8.23 -11.66 -1.11
C VAL A 103 8.98 -12.57 -0.13
N GLY A 104 9.91 -13.40 -0.61
CA GLY A 104 10.77 -14.22 0.27
C GLY A 104 10.09 -15.41 0.95
N VAL A 105 9.05 -15.99 0.34
CA VAL A 105 8.35 -17.19 0.84
C VAL A 105 9.31 -18.37 1.05
N ARG A 106 10.35 -18.50 0.23
CA ARG A 106 11.39 -19.53 0.43
C ARG A 106 12.02 -19.49 1.82
N ARG A 107 12.28 -18.28 2.35
CA ARG A 107 12.80 -18.09 3.72
C ARG A 107 11.72 -18.35 4.76
N ALA A 108 10.47 -17.99 4.49
CA ALA A 108 9.34 -18.31 5.36
C ALA A 108 9.20 -19.83 5.60
N TRP A 109 9.49 -20.65 4.58
CA TRP A 109 9.52 -22.11 4.68
C TRP A 109 10.65 -22.69 5.53
N ASP A 110 11.69 -21.91 5.87
CA ASP A 110 12.68 -22.32 6.86
C ASP A 110 12.11 -22.27 8.30
N VAL A 111 10.97 -21.60 8.49
CA VAL A 111 10.23 -21.50 9.75
C VAL A 111 9.01 -22.43 9.76
N THR A 112 8.13 -22.34 8.75
CA THR A 112 6.94 -23.19 8.64
C THR A 112 6.40 -23.25 7.21
N ARG A 113 5.67 -24.31 6.86
CA ARG A 113 5.01 -24.51 5.56
C ARG A 113 3.48 -24.61 5.66
N GLY A 114 2.91 -24.29 6.82
CA GLY A 114 1.45 -24.21 7.04
C GLY A 114 0.80 -25.45 7.66
N ALA A 115 1.58 -26.42 8.14
CA ALA A 115 1.06 -27.65 8.74
C ALA A 115 0.06 -27.39 9.88
N GLY A 116 -1.03 -28.16 9.91
CA GLY A 116 -2.07 -28.07 10.95
C GLY A 116 -3.10 -26.95 10.76
N VAL A 117 -2.93 -26.09 9.74
CA VAL A 117 -3.90 -25.05 9.40
C VAL A 117 -4.86 -25.52 8.32
N LYS A 118 -6.14 -25.23 8.54
CA LYS A 118 -7.24 -25.44 7.60
C LYS A 118 -7.66 -24.07 7.04
N VAL A 119 -7.53 -23.93 5.73
CA VAL A 119 -7.94 -22.74 4.97
C VAL A 119 -9.23 -23.04 4.24
N ALA A 120 -10.31 -22.34 4.57
CA ALA A 120 -11.54 -22.42 3.81
C ALA A 120 -11.43 -21.59 2.53
N VAL A 121 -11.88 -22.15 1.41
CA VAL A 121 -12.00 -21.47 0.12
C VAL A 121 -13.48 -21.33 -0.19
N VAL A 122 -14.02 -20.13 -0.01
CA VAL A 122 -15.42 -19.80 -0.29
C VAL A 122 -15.50 -19.28 -1.71
N ASP A 123 -15.80 -20.16 -2.66
CA ASP A 123 -15.63 -19.93 -4.10
C ASP A 123 -16.44 -20.94 -4.95
N SER A 124 -16.13 -21.13 -6.24
CA SER A 124 -16.81 -22.05 -7.17
C SER A 124 -16.69 -23.56 -6.86
N GLY A 125 -15.98 -23.93 -5.78
CA GLY A 125 -15.58 -25.30 -5.45
C GLY A 125 -14.08 -25.54 -5.68
N VAL A 126 -13.58 -26.73 -5.35
CA VAL A 126 -12.15 -27.07 -5.54
C VAL A 126 -12.05 -28.47 -6.12
N ALA A 127 -11.47 -28.60 -7.32
CA ALA A 127 -11.30 -29.89 -7.99
C ALA A 127 -10.29 -30.78 -7.25
N ALA A 128 -10.80 -31.62 -6.34
CA ALA A 128 -9.96 -32.43 -5.45
C ALA A 128 -9.23 -33.58 -6.15
N GLY A 129 -9.51 -33.85 -7.43
CA GLY A 129 -8.79 -34.83 -8.25
C GLY A 129 -7.44 -34.32 -8.77
N ASN A 130 -7.18 -33.01 -8.71
CA ASN A 130 -5.90 -32.44 -9.16
C ASN A 130 -4.70 -33.12 -8.50
N ALA A 131 -3.67 -33.42 -9.31
CA ALA A 131 -2.46 -34.11 -8.86
C ALA A 131 -1.76 -33.40 -7.69
N HIS A 132 -1.71 -32.06 -7.71
CA HIS A 132 -1.09 -31.25 -6.64
C HIS A 132 -1.81 -31.38 -5.29
N PHE A 133 -3.09 -31.74 -5.27
CA PHE A 133 -3.83 -31.93 -4.02
C PHE A 133 -3.73 -33.35 -3.45
N ASN A 134 -3.22 -34.30 -4.23
CA ASN A 134 -3.06 -35.72 -3.84
C ASN A 134 -1.60 -36.17 -3.73
N ALA A 135 -0.65 -35.28 -4.04
CA ALA A 135 0.78 -35.53 -3.93
C ALA A 135 1.17 -35.96 -2.51
N GLY A 136 2.10 -36.92 -2.40
CA GLY A 136 2.54 -37.46 -1.10
C GLY A 136 1.57 -38.48 -0.47
N GLY A 137 0.54 -38.93 -1.18
CA GLY A 137 -0.34 -40.03 -0.73
C GLY A 137 -1.42 -39.61 0.28
N GLN A 138 -1.70 -38.31 0.39
CA GLN A 138 -2.79 -37.77 1.22
C GLN A 138 -3.48 -36.65 0.44
N THR A 139 -4.81 -36.65 0.41
CA THR A 139 -5.59 -35.54 -0.17
C THR A 139 -5.62 -34.34 0.79
N VAL A 140 -5.21 -33.15 0.33
CA VAL A 140 -5.28 -31.90 1.15
C VAL A 140 -6.65 -31.26 1.16
N VAL A 141 -7.46 -31.50 0.11
CA VAL A 141 -8.81 -30.96 -0.01
C VAL A 141 -9.77 -31.86 0.79
N LEU A 142 -10.23 -31.32 1.91
CA LEU A 142 -11.16 -31.97 2.82
C LEU A 142 -12.57 -32.06 2.21
N PRO A 143 -13.43 -32.98 2.68
CA PRO A 143 -14.87 -32.88 2.46
C PRO A 143 -15.37 -31.56 3.06
N GLY A 144 -16.01 -30.74 2.23
CA GLY A 144 -16.52 -29.43 2.59
C GLY A 144 -18.04 -29.37 2.53
N THR A 145 -18.58 -28.28 1.97
CA THR A 145 -20.01 -28.14 1.72
C THR A 145 -20.26 -27.44 0.38
N ASP A 146 -21.44 -27.69 -0.17
CA ASP A 146 -21.97 -26.99 -1.33
C ASP A 146 -23.25 -26.22 -0.97
N LEU A 147 -23.22 -24.91 -1.19
CA LEU A 147 -24.32 -23.98 -0.93
C LEU A 147 -24.96 -23.45 -2.22
N SER A 148 -24.57 -23.95 -3.40
CA SER A 148 -25.21 -23.65 -4.70
C SER A 148 -26.63 -24.21 -4.80
N GLY A 149 -26.91 -25.32 -4.09
CA GLY A 149 -28.17 -26.06 -4.14
C GLY A 149 -28.03 -27.50 -4.66
N GLU A 150 -26.86 -27.88 -5.21
CA GLU A 150 -26.58 -29.25 -5.65
C GLU A 150 -26.32 -30.24 -4.50
N ASN A 151 -26.04 -29.76 -3.29
CA ASN A 151 -25.79 -30.54 -2.07
C ASN A 151 -24.60 -31.52 -2.18
N THR A 152 -23.54 -31.12 -2.89
CA THR A 152 -22.23 -31.82 -2.88
C THR A 152 -21.38 -31.45 -1.66
N ASP A 153 -20.14 -31.95 -1.59
CA ASP A 153 -19.15 -31.59 -0.56
C ASP A 153 -18.12 -30.54 -1.04
N GLY A 154 -18.40 -29.85 -2.16
CA GLY A 154 -17.56 -28.78 -2.70
C GLY A 154 -16.25 -29.24 -3.36
N ARG A 155 -15.96 -30.55 -3.43
CA ARG A 155 -14.74 -31.12 -4.03
C ARG A 155 -14.77 -31.26 -5.57
N VAL A 156 -15.77 -30.66 -6.19
CA VAL A 156 -15.86 -30.41 -7.63
C VAL A 156 -15.89 -28.91 -7.82
N ASP A 157 -15.08 -28.41 -8.74
CA ASP A 157 -15.10 -27.01 -9.17
C ASP A 157 -15.75 -26.95 -10.56
N VAL A 158 -16.74 -26.07 -10.70
CA VAL A 158 -17.52 -25.87 -11.92
C VAL A 158 -17.12 -24.62 -12.70
N GLY A 159 -16.34 -23.73 -12.09
CA GLY A 159 -16.05 -22.39 -12.61
C GLY A 159 -14.58 -21.97 -12.49
N GLU A 160 -13.66 -22.94 -12.51
CA GLU A 160 -12.17 -22.89 -12.42
C GLU A 160 -11.52 -22.15 -11.22
N HIS A 161 -12.22 -21.18 -10.67
CA HIS A 161 -11.66 -20.12 -9.87
C HIS A 161 -11.27 -20.62 -8.48
N GLY A 162 -12.15 -21.34 -7.79
CA GLY A 162 -11.84 -21.91 -6.47
C GLY A 162 -10.67 -22.90 -6.50
N THR A 163 -10.49 -23.67 -7.58
CA THR A 163 -9.29 -24.50 -7.79
C THR A 163 -8.04 -23.64 -7.96
N ALA A 164 -8.12 -22.54 -8.73
CA ALA A 164 -7.01 -21.61 -8.90
C ALA A 164 -6.65 -20.87 -7.58
N ILE A 165 -7.63 -20.56 -6.74
CA ILE A 165 -7.42 -20.00 -5.39
C ILE A 165 -6.75 -21.06 -4.47
N ALA A 166 -7.29 -22.28 -4.43
CA ALA A 166 -6.75 -23.37 -3.60
C ALA A 166 -5.32 -23.76 -3.98
N GLY A 167 -4.95 -23.71 -5.27
CA GLY A 167 -3.59 -24.01 -5.74
C GLY A 167 -2.55 -23.00 -5.26
N ALA A 168 -2.87 -21.71 -5.39
CA ALA A 168 -2.01 -20.62 -4.91
C ALA A 168 -1.78 -20.68 -3.39
N ILE A 169 -2.78 -21.17 -2.64
CA ILE A 169 -2.68 -21.41 -1.19
C ILE A 169 -1.85 -22.67 -0.90
N ALA A 170 -2.24 -23.86 -1.38
CA ALA A 170 -1.75 -25.15 -0.85
C ALA A 170 -1.45 -26.25 -1.89
N ALA A 171 -1.19 -25.91 -3.17
CA ALA A 171 -0.68 -26.91 -4.12
C ALA A 171 0.61 -27.55 -3.57
N ARG A 172 0.67 -28.87 -3.41
CA ARG A 172 1.90 -29.55 -2.99
C ARG A 172 2.86 -29.67 -4.16
N GLN A 173 4.16 -29.62 -3.88
CA GLN A 173 5.19 -29.87 -4.89
C GLN A 173 5.07 -31.30 -5.45
N LEU A 174 4.88 -31.43 -6.76
CA LEU A 174 4.93 -32.73 -7.45
C LEU A 174 6.38 -33.22 -7.62
N PRO A 175 6.60 -34.55 -7.79
CA PRO A 175 7.92 -35.08 -8.11
C PRO A 175 8.51 -34.42 -9.37
N SER A 176 9.81 -34.13 -9.36
CA SER A 176 10.47 -33.43 -10.48
C SER A 176 10.35 -34.16 -11.83
N SER A 177 10.14 -35.49 -11.81
CA SER A 177 9.85 -36.30 -13.00
C SER A 177 8.54 -35.94 -13.71
N THR A 178 7.57 -35.35 -13.00
CA THR A 178 6.31 -34.87 -13.58
C THR A 178 6.51 -33.59 -14.39
N GLY A 179 7.59 -32.84 -14.14
CA GLY A 179 7.91 -31.61 -14.87
C GLY A 179 7.15 -30.37 -14.41
N SER A 180 6.48 -30.41 -13.25
CA SER A 180 5.89 -29.23 -12.61
C SER A 180 6.81 -28.62 -11.55
N GLY A 181 6.97 -27.30 -11.60
CA GLY A 181 7.53 -26.48 -10.54
C GLY A 181 6.47 -25.86 -9.62
N LEU A 182 5.18 -26.10 -9.88
CA LEU A 182 4.09 -25.50 -9.11
C LEU A 182 4.08 -26.00 -7.65
N VAL A 183 3.95 -25.04 -6.74
CA VAL A 183 3.77 -25.24 -5.30
C VAL A 183 3.12 -23.98 -4.73
N GLY A 184 2.11 -24.15 -3.89
CA GLY A 184 1.40 -23.07 -3.21
C GLY A 184 2.20 -22.49 -2.05
N VAL A 185 1.74 -21.37 -1.51
CA VAL A 185 2.42 -20.63 -0.42
C VAL A 185 2.52 -21.42 0.88
N ALA A 186 1.47 -22.16 1.25
CA ALA A 186 1.35 -22.97 2.46
C ALA A 186 1.04 -24.43 2.09
N PRO A 187 2.00 -25.17 1.49
CA PRO A 187 1.75 -26.47 0.87
C PRO A 187 1.49 -27.61 1.87
N GLU A 188 1.62 -27.36 3.18
CA GLU A 188 1.26 -28.31 4.25
C GLU A 188 -0.08 -27.99 4.92
N ALA A 189 -0.74 -26.89 4.52
CA ALA A 189 -2.10 -26.58 4.94
C ALA A 189 -3.13 -27.51 4.28
N GLN A 190 -4.32 -27.61 4.90
CA GLN A 190 -5.48 -28.30 4.36
C GLN A 190 -6.47 -27.29 3.76
N ILE A 191 -7.13 -27.66 2.66
CA ILE A 191 -8.16 -26.85 2.02
C ILE A 191 -9.54 -27.37 2.41
N LEU A 192 -10.42 -26.48 2.87
CA LEU A 192 -11.84 -26.77 3.13
C LEU A 192 -12.69 -26.06 2.05
N PRO A 193 -13.18 -26.76 1.02
CA PRO A 193 -13.99 -26.13 0.00
C PRO A 193 -15.37 -25.75 0.55
N VAL A 194 -15.84 -24.55 0.22
CA VAL A 194 -17.18 -24.08 0.55
C VAL A 194 -17.78 -23.53 -0.73
N ARG A 195 -18.38 -24.40 -1.54
CA ARG A 195 -18.89 -24.02 -2.87
C ARG A 195 -20.05 -23.05 -2.72
N VAL A 196 -19.91 -21.87 -3.31
CA VAL A 196 -20.97 -20.88 -3.53
C VAL A 196 -21.04 -20.60 -5.03
N GLU A 197 -22.24 -20.32 -5.51
CA GLU A 197 -22.44 -19.89 -6.89
C GLU A 197 -21.85 -18.47 -7.07
N THR A 198 -20.70 -18.35 -7.74
CA THR A 198 -19.92 -17.10 -7.84
C THR A 198 -20.41 -16.14 -8.93
N GLY A 199 -21.53 -16.43 -9.59
CA GLY A 199 -22.05 -15.63 -10.71
C GLY A 199 -21.25 -15.76 -12.02
N LEU A 200 -20.20 -16.58 -12.03
CA LEU A 200 -19.47 -17.01 -13.25
C LEU A 200 -20.27 -18.07 -14.04
N GLU A 201 -21.23 -18.74 -13.38
CA GLU A 201 -22.18 -19.64 -14.02
C GLU A 201 -23.33 -18.84 -14.64
N GLN A 202 -23.67 -19.14 -15.90
CA GLN A 202 -24.54 -18.26 -16.70
C GLN A 202 -26.00 -18.22 -16.21
N GLY A 203 -26.51 -17.00 -16.00
CA GLY A 203 -27.96 -16.75 -16.01
C GLY A 203 -28.68 -16.96 -14.68
N ASN A 204 -28.15 -16.39 -13.60
CA ASN A 204 -28.78 -16.51 -12.28
C ASN A 204 -30.10 -15.71 -12.18
N ASN A 205 -31.22 -16.40 -12.36
CA ASN A 205 -32.57 -15.86 -12.29
C ASN A 205 -33.13 -16.00 -10.86
N GLN A 206 -32.55 -15.28 -9.88
CA GLN A 206 -32.99 -15.33 -8.49
C GLN A 206 -34.48 -15.02 -8.38
N LYS A 207 -35.27 -15.97 -7.86
CA LYS A 207 -36.71 -15.79 -7.66
C LYS A 207 -36.98 -15.07 -6.34
N LYS A 208 -38.06 -14.29 -6.32
CA LYS A 208 -38.51 -13.58 -5.12
C LYS A 208 -38.79 -14.57 -3.97
N GLY A 209 -37.97 -14.52 -2.93
CA GLY A 209 -38.04 -15.41 -1.76
C GLY A 209 -36.90 -16.42 -1.66
N GLU A 210 -36.02 -16.51 -2.66
CA GLU A 210 -34.78 -17.28 -2.58
C GLU A 210 -33.67 -16.47 -1.88
N GLU A 211 -32.80 -17.16 -1.14
CA GLU A 211 -31.65 -16.59 -0.42
C GLU A 211 -30.71 -15.81 -1.37
N THR A 212 -30.34 -14.59 -1.00
CA THR A 212 -29.42 -13.76 -1.81
C THR A 212 -28.00 -14.34 -1.82
N TYR A 213 -27.19 -13.97 -2.82
CA TYR A 213 -25.77 -14.32 -2.84
C TYR A 213 -25.04 -13.86 -1.56
N LEU A 214 -25.35 -12.68 -1.02
CA LEU A 214 -24.70 -12.13 0.17
C LEU A 214 -25.11 -12.84 1.47
N GLN A 215 -26.39 -13.24 1.58
CA GLN A 215 -26.86 -14.10 2.67
C GLN A 215 -26.19 -15.47 2.63
N ARG A 216 -26.08 -16.07 1.44
CA ARG A 216 -25.40 -17.34 1.19
C ARG A 216 -23.91 -17.26 1.51
N LEU A 217 -23.24 -16.19 1.10
CA LEU A 217 -21.84 -15.89 1.44
C LEU A 217 -21.65 -15.74 2.96
N GLY A 218 -22.56 -15.03 3.64
CA GLY A 218 -22.57 -14.94 5.10
C GLY A 218 -22.77 -16.31 5.78
N ARG A 219 -23.63 -17.17 5.25
CA ARG A 219 -23.77 -18.56 5.73
C ARG A 219 -22.50 -19.37 5.49
N ALA A 220 -21.86 -19.20 4.33
CA ALA A 220 -20.62 -19.87 3.95
C ALA A 220 -19.48 -19.56 4.93
N ILE A 221 -19.30 -18.28 5.27
CA ILE A 221 -18.27 -17.80 6.21
C ILE A 221 -18.51 -18.35 7.62
N ARG A 222 -19.76 -18.32 8.12
CA ARG A 222 -20.11 -18.93 9.42
C ARG A 222 -19.80 -20.43 9.42
N TRP A 223 -20.28 -21.16 8.40
CA TRP A 223 -20.06 -22.61 8.26
C TRP A 223 -18.58 -22.97 8.26
N ALA A 224 -17.73 -22.22 7.53
CA ALA A 224 -16.29 -22.43 7.49
C ALA A 224 -15.63 -22.32 8.88
N ALA A 225 -15.97 -21.27 9.64
CA ALA A 225 -15.47 -21.08 11.02
C ALA A 225 -15.99 -22.17 11.97
N ASP A 226 -17.27 -22.55 11.84
CA ASP A 226 -17.89 -23.60 12.66
C ASP A 226 -17.28 -24.99 12.39
N HIS A 227 -16.75 -25.21 11.18
CA HIS A 227 -16.00 -26.42 10.80
C HIS A 227 -14.49 -26.29 11.04
N GLY A 228 -14.07 -25.29 11.82
CA GLY A 228 -12.70 -25.14 12.31
C GLY A 228 -11.69 -24.77 11.23
N ALA A 229 -12.08 -23.97 10.24
CA ALA A 229 -11.12 -23.26 9.40
C ALA A 229 -10.54 -22.06 10.19
N GLN A 230 -9.22 -21.99 10.32
CA GLN A 230 -8.56 -20.85 10.97
C GLN A 230 -8.49 -19.64 10.03
N ILE A 231 -8.38 -19.87 8.72
CA ILE A 231 -8.36 -18.85 7.67
C ILE A 231 -9.54 -19.08 6.73
N ILE A 232 -10.24 -18.02 6.33
CA ILE A 232 -11.37 -18.08 5.38
C ILE A 232 -11.07 -17.12 4.23
N VAL A 233 -10.81 -17.65 3.04
CA VAL A 233 -10.51 -16.88 1.83
C VAL A 233 -11.82 -16.62 1.07
N VAL A 234 -12.11 -15.34 0.85
CA VAL A 234 -13.23 -14.85 0.05
C VAL A 234 -12.67 -13.98 -1.08
N ALA A 235 -12.40 -14.60 -2.23
CA ALA A 235 -11.73 -13.93 -3.34
C ALA A 235 -12.68 -13.08 -4.22
N GLN A 236 -13.89 -12.79 -3.74
CA GLN A 236 -14.91 -11.96 -4.38
C GLN A 236 -15.21 -10.69 -3.55
N SER A 237 -15.76 -9.68 -4.23
CA SER A 237 -16.08 -8.38 -3.64
C SER A 237 -17.34 -7.76 -4.26
N THR A 238 -18.18 -7.09 -3.46
CA THR A 238 -19.34 -6.32 -3.92
C THR A 238 -19.30 -4.88 -3.42
N LYS A 239 -19.99 -3.93 -4.08
CA LYS A 239 -20.19 -2.56 -3.56
C LYS A 239 -21.35 -2.46 -2.54
N GLU A 240 -22.08 -3.55 -2.31
CA GLU A 240 -23.25 -3.60 -1.44
C GLU A 240 -22.87 -3.88 0.03
N ASP A 241 -23.20 -2.97 0.95
CA ASP A 241 -23.11 -3.23 2.41
C ASP A 241 -24.36 -3.99 2.86
N ASP A 242 -24.23 -5.31 3.03
CA ASP A 242 -25.32 -6.19 3.44
C ASP A 242 -25.25 -6.51 4.95
N PRO A 243 -26.34 -6.31 5.71
CA PRO A 243 -26.34 -6.49 7.16
C PRO A 243 -26.20 -7.97 7.59
N ASP A 244 -26.65 -8.93 6.78
CA ASP A 244 -26.55 -10.36 7.09
C ASP A 244 -25.12 -10.88 6.88
N LEU A 245 -24.41 -10.36 5.87
CA LEU A 245 -22.99 -10.59 5.62
C LEU A 245 -22.13 -9.91 6.69
N LYS A 246 -22.43 -8.65 7.04
CA LYS A 246 -21.77 -7.93 8.15
C LYS A 246 -21.91 -8.69 9.48
N ALA A 247 -23.11 -9.18 9.78
CA ALA A 247 -23.36 -10.02 10.95
C ALA A 247 -22.63 -11.39 10.87
N ALA A 248 -22.38 -11.92 9.67
CA ALA A 248 -21.56 -13.12 9.50
C ALA A 248 -20.09 -12.88 9.85
N ILE A 249 -19.50 -11.79 9.35
CA ILE A 249 -18.13 -11.38 9.71
C ILE A 249 -18.00 -11.22 11.22
N GLN A 250 -18.93 -10.49 11.85
CA GLN A 250 -18.91 -10.28 13.29
C GLN A 250 -19.05 -11.60 14.09
N ALA A 251 -19.82 -12.57 13.60
CA ALA A 251 -19.98 -13.88 14.24
C ALA A 251 -18.75 -14.82 14.14
N VAL A 252 -17.75 -14.50 13.30
CA VAL A 252 -16.50 -15.29 13.18
C VAL A 252 -15.26 -14.60 13.75
N ARG A 253 -15.37 -13.34 14.21
CA ARG A 253 -14.30 -12.60 14.92
C ARG A 253 -13.74 -13.45 16.07
N GLY A 254 -12.41 -13.45 16.22
CA GLY A 254 -11.70 -14.25 17.21
C GLY A 254 -11.68 -15.78 16.97
N ARG A 255 -12.44 -16.31 16.00
CA ARG A 255 -12.47 -17.74 15.65
C ARG A 255 -11.72 -18.06 14.36
N ALA A 256 -11.87 -17.21 13.36
CA ALA A 256 -11.19 -17.33 12.07
C ALA A 256 -10.78 -15.95 11.54
N LEU A 257 -9.68 -15.88 10.78
CA LEU A 257 -9.31 -14.70 10.00
C LEU A 257 -9.96 -14.80 8.62
N VAL A 258 -10.87 -13.87 8.32
CA VAL A 258 -11.40 -13.71 6.95
C VAL A 258 -10.40 -12.86 6.16
N VAL A 259 -10.01 -13.34 4.99
CA VAL A 259 -9.11 -12.66 4.04
C VAL A 259 -9.90 -12.42 2.77
N ALA A 260 -10.05 -11.16 2.36
CA ALA A 260 -10.97 -10.79 1.29
C ALA A 260 -10.37 -9.82 0.26
N SER A 261 -10.85 -9.98 -0.98
CA SER A 261 -10.47 -9.15 -2.11
C SER A 261 -10.99 -7.72 -2.01
N THR A 262 -10.14 -6.73 -2.28
CA THR A 262 -10.56 -5.32 -2.45
C THR A 262 -11.21 -5.04 -3.80
N GLY A 263 -11.16 -5.99 -4.75
CA GLY A 263 -11.79 -5.86 -6.06
C GLY A 263 -10.90 -5.16 -7.11
N ASN A 264 -11.11 -5.54 -8.37
CA ASN A 264 -10.46 -4.96 -9.53
C ASN A 264 -11.36 -3.86 -10.13
N THR A 265 -10.74 -2.83 -10.69
CA THR A 265 -11.41 -1.83 -11.52
C THR A 265 -11.10 -2.05 -12.99
N TYR A 266 -12.13 -1.89 -13.82
CA TYR A 266 -12.03 -1.85 -15.27
C TYR A 266 -12.36 -0.44 -15.77
N GLN A 267 -12.08 -0.16 -17.04
CA GLN A 267 -12.16 1.18 -17.64
C GLN A 267 -13.43 1.96 -17.24
N ASP A 268 -13.24 3.24 -16.90
CA ASP A 268 -14.25 4.20 -16.46
C ASP A 268 -15.00 3.87 -15.15
N GLN A 269 -14.56 2.88 -14.37
CA GLN A 269 -15.11 2.59 -13.04
C GLN A 269 -14.46 3.45 -11.94
N GLU A 270 -15.30 3.98 -11.04
CA GLU A 270 -14.84 4.60 -9.79
C GLU A 270 -14.07 3.58 -8.93
N ASN A 271 -12.81 3.90 -8.63
CA ASN A 271 -11.88 3.06 -7.87
C ASN A 271 -11.82 3.42 -6.37
N ASN A 272 -12.26 4.61 -5.96
CA ASN A 272 -12.24 5.10 -4.57
C ASN A 272 -13.47 4.66 -3.73
N VAL A 273 -13.92 3.41 -3.88
CA VAL A 273 -15.15 2.89 -3.27
C VAL A 273 -14.85 1.79 -2.26
N VAL A 274 -15.55 1.74 -1.13
CA VAL A 274 -15.45 0.62 -0.19
C VAL A 274 -16.23 -0.57 -0.75
N VAL A 275 -15.58 -1.74 -0.81
CA VAL A 275 -16.22 -3.01 -1.19
C VAL A 275 -16.28 -3.97 -0.01
N TYR A 276 -17.17 -4.95 -0.07
CA TYR A 276 -17.43 -5.92 0.97
C TYR A 276 -17.23 -7.36 0.45
N PRO A 277 -16.74 -8.30 1.28
CA PRO A 277 -16.54 -8.17 2.73
C PRO A 277 -15.26 -7.46 3.18
N ALA A 278 -14.34 -7.09 2.29
CA ALA A 278 -13.06 -6.46 2.65
C ALA A 278 -13.20 -5.19 3.54
N GLY A 279 -14.22 -4.37 3.31
CA GLY A 279 -14.53 -3.18 4.10
C GLY A 279 -15.11 -3.42 5.49
N TYR A 280 -15.29 -4.68 5.92
CA TYR A 280 -15.75 -4.98 7.28
C TYR A 280 -14.60 -5.08 8.27
N GLU A 281 -14.79 -4.47 9.44
CA GLU A 281 -13.84 -4.51 10.55
C GLU A 281 -13.43 -5.95 10.89
N GLY A 282 -12.12 -6.19 10.91
CA GLY A 282 -11.55 -7.48 11.26
C GLY A 282 -11.37 -8.47 10.10
N VAL A 283 -11.77 -8.10 8.88
CA VAL A 283 -11.35 -8.77 7.65
C VAL A 283 -9.98 -8.23 7.23
N LEU A 284 -9.07 -9.10 6.76
CA LEU A 284 -7.84 -8.68 6.11
C LEU A 284 -8.15 -8.34 4.64
N ALA A 285 -8.16 -7.04 4.32
CA ALA A 285 -8.48 -6.54 2.99
C ALA A 285 -7.25 -6.50 2.07
N VAL A 286 -7.29 -7.29 1.00
CA VAL A 286 -6.11 -7.55 0.15
C VAL A 286 -6.27 -6.96 -1.25
N THR A 287 -5.33 -6.09 -1.62
CA THR A 287 -5.18 -5.51 -2.96
C THR A 287 -4.01 -6.14 -3.73
N ALA A 288 -4.04 -6.08 -5.05
CA ALA A 288 -2.95 -6.56 -5.90
C ALA A 288 -2.01 -5.43 -6.37
N THR A 289 -0.72 -5.70 -6.40
CA THR A 289 0.30 -4.79 -6.97
C THR A 289 0.80 -5.27 -8.32
N ASN A 290 1.36 -4.32 -9.08
CA ASN A 290 2.15 -4.61 -10.27
C ASN A 290 3.38 -5.46 -9.90
N ALA A 291 4.03 -6.08 -10.89
CA ALA A 291 5.15 -6.99 -10.65
C ALA A 291 6.40 -6.36 -10.01
N ASP A 292 6.51 -5.02 -10.03
CA ASP A 292 7.54 -4.22 -9.37
C ASP A 292 7.16 -3.75 -7.95
N GLY A 293 5.97 -4.13 -7.47
CA GLY A 293 5.41 -3.71 -6.18
C GLY A 293 4.70 -2.36 -6.20
N SER A 294 4.63 -1.66 -7.33
CA SER A 294 3.88 -0.40 -7.44
C SER A 294 2.37 -0.63 -7.34
N ALA A 295 1.66 0.38 -6.84
CA ALA A 295 0.20 0.43 -6.87
C ALA A 295 -0.31 0.36 -8.31
N SER A 296 -1.47 -0.27 -8.50
CA SER A 296 -2.10 -0.39 -9.81
C SER A 296 -3.44 0.33 -9.86
N ASP A 297 -3.65 1.13 -10.91
CA ASP A 297 -4.90 1.85 -11.18
C ASP A 297 -6.09 0.92 -11.48
N GLN A 298 -5.80 -0.36 -11.71
CA GLN A 298 -6.76 -1.43 -11.99
C GLN A 298 -7.27 -2.12 -10.72
N GLN A 299 -6.97 -1.57 -9.55
CA GLN A 299 -7.51 -1.99 -8.27
C GLN A 299 -8.41 -0.91 -7.70
N VAL A 300 -9.35 -1.34 -6.88
CA VAL A 300 -10.05 -0.45 -5.95
C VAL A 300 -9.06 0.03 -4.88
N HIS A 301 -9.11 1.32 -4.58
CA HIS A 301 -8.33 2.00 -3.55
C HIS A 301 -9.26 2.55 -2.47
N GLY A 302 -8.75 2.76 -1.25
CA GLY A 302 -9.45 3.49 -0.21
C GLY A 302 -9.06 3.06 1.19
N ALA A 303 -9.67 3.70 2.19
CA ALA A 303 -9.38 3.50 3.62
C ALA A 303 -9.57 2.06 4.15
N HIS A 304 -10.19 1.18 3.37
CA HIS A 304 -10.42 -0.22 3.71
C HIS A 304 -9.26 -1.16 3.32
N VAL A 305 -8.32 -0.75 2.46
CA VAL A 305 -7.20 -1.61 2.04
C VAL A 305 -6.23 -1.83 3.21
N ASP A 306 -5.91 -3.08 3.54
CA ASP A 306 -4.96 -3.42 4.62
C ASP A 306 -3.59 -3.83 4.09
N LEU A 307 -3.54 -4.65 3.04
CA LEU A 307 -2.31 -5.34 2.62
C LEU A 307 -2.22 -5.48 1.10
N ALA A 308 -1.03 -5.24 0.55
CA ALA A 308 -0.73 -5.40 -0.87
C ALA A 308 0.06 -6.69 -1.16
N VAL A 309 -0.29 -7.38 -2.26
CA VAL A 309 0.43 -8.58 -2.73
C VAL A 309 0.66 -8.52 -4.25
N PRO A 310 1.88 -8.80 -4.77
CA PRO A 310 2.11 -8.88 -6.22
C PRO A 310 1.31 -10.04 -6.85
N ALA A 311 0.42 -9.73 -7.79
CA ALA A 311 -0.52 -10.72 -8.34
C ALA A 311 -0.93 -10.47 -9.82
N GLY A 312 0.02 -10.05 -10.65
CA GLY A 312 -0.16 -9.84 -12.10
C GLY A 312 -0.34 -11.13 -12.92
N VAL A 313 0.54 -12.10 -12.70
CA VAL A 313 0.53 -13.41 -13.40
C VAL A 313 0.87 -14.49 -12.37
N ILE A 314 0.07 -15.56 -12.33
CA ILE A 314 0.11 -16.54 -11.25
C ILE A 314 0.05 -17.96 -11.81
N HIS A 315 1.05 -18.78 -11.48
CA HIS A 315 0.98 -20.23 -11.72
C HIS A 315 0.17 -20.86 -10.60
N THR A 316 -0.84 -21.66 -10.95
CA THR A 316 -1.73 -22.33 -9.99
C THR A 316 -2.37 -23.57 -10.60
N THR A 317 -3.17 -24.30 -9.81
CA THR A 317 -3.90 -25.50 -10.26
C THR A 317 -5.12 -25.15 -11.10
N TRP A 318 -5.51 -26.04 -12.02
CA TRP A 318 -6.60 -25.83 -12.97
C TRP A 318 -7.46 -27.07 -13.16
N PHE A 319 -8.68 -27.06 -12.59
CA PHE A 319 -9.54 -28.25 -12.47
C PHE A 319 -8.72 -29.50 -12.08
N ASP A 320 -9.01 -30.66 -12.67
CA ASP A 320 -8.18 -31.86 -12.58
C ASP A 320 -7.01 -31.88 -13.61
N GLN A 321 -6.84 -30.82 -14.40
CA GLN A 321 -5.90 -30.72 -15.55
C GLN A 321 -4.49 -30.25 -15.15
N ALA A 322 -4.12 -30.46 -13.88
CA ALA A 322 -2.87 -30.00 -13.27
C ALA A 322 -2.71 -28.47 -13.23
N ASP A 323 -1.89 -27.85 -14.08
CA ASP A 323 -1.38 -26.48 -13.91
C ASP A 323 -1.95 -25.49 -14.96
N CYS A 324 -2.09 -24.22 -14.55
CA CYS A 324 -2.43 -23.09 -15.39
C CYS A 324 -1.68 -21.83 -14.98
N MET A 325 -1.53 -20.90 -15.92
CA MET A 325 -1.09 -19.53 -15.66
C MET A 325 -2.31 -18.62 -15.75
N VAL A 326 -2.80 -18.15 -14.60
CA VAL A 326 -3.95 -17.23 -14.49
C VAL A 326 -3.49 -15.79 -14.27
N GLY A 327 -4.36 -14.84 -14.61
CA GLY A 327 -4.07 -13.41 -14.61
C GLY A 327 -4.46 -12.80 -15.96
N GLY A 328 -4.81 -11.52 -15.98
CA GLY A 328 -5.13 -10.82 -17.21
C GLY A 328 -3.89 -10.22 -17.86
N HIS A 329 -4.00 -9.82 -19.13
CA HIS A 329 -3.04 -8.93 -19.78
C HIS A 329 -3.80 -7.85 -20.58
N SER A 330 -3.28 -6.62 -20.60
CA SER A 330 -3.64 -5.60 -21.60
C SER A 330 -2.44 -5.40 -22.51
N GLY A 331 -2.53 -5.97 -23.72
CA GLY A 331 -1.37 -6.12 -24.60
C GLY A 331 -0.30 -7.00 -23.94
N SER A 332 0.87 -6.43 -23.70
CA SER A 332 1.99 -7.10 -23.02
C SER A 332 2.07 -6.84 -21.51
N THR A 333 1.18 -6.01 -20.95
CA THR A 333 1.21 -5.62 -19.54
C THR A 333 0.29 -6.52 -18.72
N PRO A 334 0.80 -7.25 -17.69
CA PRO A 334 -0.05 -8.01 -16.77
C PRO A 334 -1.09 -7.13 -16.07
N LEU A 335 -2.28 -7.69 -15.85
CA LEU A 335 -3.37 -7.09 -15.09
C LEU A 335 -3.41 -7.72 -13.69
N PRO A 336 -2.96 -7.03 -12.63
CA PRO A 336 -3.06 -7.54 -11.28
C PRO A 336 -4.51 -7.84 -10.88
N SER A 337 -4.68 -8.90 -10.09
CA SER A 337 -6.00 -9.33 -9.61
C SER A 337 -6.01 -9.49 -8.09
N SER A 338 -6.77 -8.61 -7.42
CA SER A 338 -7.06 -8.66 -5.98
C SER A 338 -7.56 -10.05 -5.53
N SER A 339 -8.36 -10.73 -6.36
CA SER A 339 -8.79 -12.12 -6.12
C SER A 339 -7.60 -13.06 -5.87
N TYR A 340 -6.63 -13.10 -6.79
CA TYR A 340 -5.48 -14.00 -6.66
C TYR A 340 -4.44 -13.50 -5.64
N ALA A 341 -4.35 -12.18 -5.41
CA ALA A 341 -3.63 -11.62 -4.27
C ALA A 341 -4.21 -12.13 -2.94
N THR A 342 -5.53 -12.20 -2.83
CA THR A 342 -6.25 -12.75 -1.67
C THR A 342 -5.92 -14.23 -1.45
N ALA A 343 -5.76 -15.01 -2.51
CA ALA A 343 -5.31 -16.41 -2.41
C ALA A 343 -3.91 -16.52 -1.78
N TYR A 344 -2.93 -15.77 -2.28
CA TYR A 344 -1.59 -15.75 -1.70
C TYR A 344 -1.60 -15.23 -0.25
N ALA A 345 -2.39 -14.20 0.05
CA ALA A 345 -2.58 -13.69 1.41
C ALA A 345 -3.21 -14.73 2.36
N GLY A 346 -4.16 -15.55 1.89
CA GLY A 346 -4.68 -16.70 2.62
C GLY A 346 -3.59 -17.73 2.94
N GLY A 347 -2.67 -17.96 2.00
CA GLY A 347 -1.46 -18.75 2.22
C GLY A 347 -0.52 -18.13 3.28
N PHE A 348 -0.23 -16.82 3.20
CA PHE A 348 0.63 -16.14 4.17
C PHE A 348 0.02 -16.14 5.57
N ALA A 349 -1.29 -15.92 5.67
CA ALA A 349 -2.04 -16.04 6.92
C ALA A 349 -2.00 -17.47 7.47
N ALA A 350 -2.04 -18.50 6.62
CA ALA A 350 -1.88 -19.89 7.05
C ALA A 350 -0.47 -20.19 7.58
N LEU A 351 0.59 -19.61 7.00
CA LEU A 351 1.93 -19.70 7.58
C LEU A 351 1.98 -19.05 8.97
N VAL A 352 1.44 -17.83 9.13
CA VAL A 352 1.40 -17.11 10.41
C VAL A 352 0.59 -17.88 11.47
N ALA A 353 -0.58 -18.41 11.10
CA ALA A 353 -1.42 -19.21 12.01
C ALA A 353 -0.76 -20.54 12.43
N ALA A 354 0.03 -21.16 11.55
CA ALA A 354 0.78 -22.38 11.87
C ALA A 354 1.94 -22.12 12.85
N GLN A 355 2.61 -20.95 12.74
CA GLN A 355 3.68 -20.55 13.64
C GLN A 355 3.17 -20.03 14.99
N PHE A 356 2.02 -19.34 15.01
CA PHE A 356 1.48 -18.67 16.19
C PHE A 356 0.04 -19.13 16.53
N PRO A 357 -0.22 -20.44 16.72
CA PRO A 357 -1.58 -20.96 16.89
C PRO A 357 -2.30 -20.46 18.14
N GLY A 358 -1.58 -19.90 19.13
CA GLY A 358 -2.14 -19.37 20.37
C GLY A 358 -2.56 -17.89 20.33
N GLU A 359 -2.23 -17.14 19.28
CA GLU A 359 -2.46 -15.68 19.24
C GLU A 359 -3.80 -15.28 18.60
N GLY A 360 -4.34 -16.13 17.73
CA GLY A 360 -5.65 -15.95 17.09
C GLY A 360 -5.72 -14.90 15.97
N PRO A 361 -6.91 -14.75 15.33
CA PRO A 361 -7.08 -14.02 14.07
C PRO A 361 -6.58 -12.58 14.04
N ASP A 362 -6.83 -11.81 15.10
CA ASP A 362 -6.46 -10.39 15.15
C ASP A 362 -4.95 -10.17 15.22
N MET A 363 -4.25 -11.03 15.95
CA MET A 363 -2.78 -11.00 15.98
C MET A 363 -2.18 -11.51 14.67
N TRP A 364 -2.79 -12.51 14.02
CA TRP A 364 -2.34 -12.95 12.69
C TRP A 364 -2.49 -11.85 11.62
N LYS A 365 -3.61 -11.11 11.64
CA LYS A 365 -3.84 -9.90 10.82
C LYS A 365 -2.78 -8.84 11.13
N TYR A 366 -2.61 -8.50 12.41
CA TYR A 366 -1.63 -7.51 12.86
C TYR A 366 -0.20 -7.85 12.44
N ARG A 367 0.22 -9.11 12.57
CA ARG A 367 1.56 -9.57 12.14
C ARG A 367 1.81 -9.30 10.66
N LEU A 368 0.86 -9.62 9.78
CA LEU A 368 1.00 -9.40 8.34
C LEU A 368 1.10 -7.90 8.00
N GLU A 369 0.28 -7.06 8.65
CA GLU A 369 0.23 -5.62 8.40
C GLU A 369 1.42 -4.87 9.01
N VAL A 370 1.78 -5.15 10.27
CA VAL A 370 2.86 -4.44 10.97
C VAL A 370 4.23 -4.76 10.37
N THR A 371 4.40 -5.91 9.72
CA THR A 371 5.65 -6.28 9.04
C THR A 371 5.69 -5.97 7.54
N ALA A 372 4.57 -5.57 6.93
CA ALA A 372 4.52 -5.22 5.52
C ALA A 372 5.54 -4.13 5.14
N LEU A 373 6.14 -4.26 3.95
CA LEU A 373 7.13 -3.36 3.40
C LEU A 373 6.47 -2.09 2.89
N ARG A 374 6.89 -0.95 3.44
CA ARG A 374 6.39 0.40 3.16
C ARG A 374 7.52 1.42 3.27
N GLY A 375 7.41 2.54 2.57
CA GLY A 375 8.45 3.59 2.55
C GLY A 375 8.65 4.27 3.90
N THR A 376 7.57 4.48 4.66
CA THR A 376 7.57 5.07 6.00
C THR A 376 6.79 4.17 6.94
N ALA A 377 7.36 3.78 8.08
CA ALA A 377 6.81 2.70 8.92
C ALA A 377 5.44 3.02 9.55
N ASP A 378 5.07 4.28 9.69
CA ASP A 378 3.82 4.78 10.26
C ASP A 378 2.77 5.23 9.21
N GLN A 379 3.11 5.16 7.91
CA GLN A 379 2.23 5.59 6.83
C GLN A 379 1.53 4.41 6.16
N ARG A 380 0.20 4.39 6.31
CA ARG A 380 -0.72 3.62 5.48
C ARG A 380 -1.11 4.46 4.26
N THR A 381 -1.27 3.85 3.09
CA THR A 381 -1.87 4.51 1.91
C THR A 381 -3.16 3.83 1.49
N ASP A 382 -3.98 4.49 0.66
CA ASP A 382 -5.27 3.94 0.20
C ASP A 382 -5.10 2.92 -0.93
N GLU A 383 -3.96 2.93 -1.62
CA GLU A 383 -3.65 2.08 -2.77
C GLU A 383 -2.89 0.81 -2.37
N LEU A 384 -2.12 0.85 -1.27
CA LEU A 384 -1.28 -0.26 -0.79
C LEU A 384 -1.62 -0.72 0.64
N GLY A 385 -2.52 -0.02 1.33
CA GLY A 385 -2.78 -0.24 2.75
C GLY A 385 -1.52 -0.02 3.57
N TRP A 386 -1.17 -0.99 4.41
CA TRP A 386 0.08 -1.03 5.17
C TRP A 386 1.29 -1.45 4.32
N GLY A 387 1.13 -1.77 3.04
CA GLY A 387 2.23 -2.03 2.11
C GLY A 387 2.32 -3.49 1.68
N ILE A 388 3.45 -3.85 1.07
CA ILE A 388 3.66 -5.15 0.43
C ILE A 388 3.94 -6.23 1.49
N VAL A 389 3.24 -7.35 1.45
CA VAL A 389 3.42 -8.46 2.40
C VAL A 389 4.88 -8.95 2.48
N ALA A 390 5.34 -9.23 3.70
CA ALA A 390 6.65 -9.82 3.99
C ALA A 390 6.50 -11.06 4.91
N PRO A 391 6.23 -12.26 4.36
CA PRO A 391 5.90 -13.45 5.15
C PRO A 391 7.00 -13.88 6.12
N TYR A 392 8.28 -13.81 5.74
CA TYR A 392 9.38 -14.14 6.65
C TYR A 392 9.46 -13.16 7.84
N ASP A 393 9.24 -11.87 7.59
CA ASP A 393 9.25 -10.87 8.65
C ASP A 393 8.05 -11.04 9.58
N ALA A 394 6.85 -11.37 9.04
CA ALA A 394 5.66 -11.68 9.84
C ALA A 394 5.87 -12.88 10.78
N LEU A 395 6.60 -13.90 10.29
CA LEU A 395 6.93 -15.12 11.04
C LEU A 395 8.04 -14.94 12.08
N THR A 396 8.95 -13.98 11.87
CA THR A 396 10.11 -13.75 12.75
C THR A 396 10.00 -12.48 13.59
N PHE A 397 8.91 -11.71 13.45
CA PHE A 397 8.63 -10.53 14.25
C PHE A 397 8.43 -10.88 15.73
N GLY A 398 9.41 -10.47 16.55
CA GLY A 398 9.27 -10.43 18.00
C GLY A 398 8.38 -9.26 18.40
N ASP A 399 7.17 -9.55 18.87
CA ASP A 399 6.24 -8.52 19.26
C ASP A 399 6.59 -7.97 20.65
N ILE A 400 6.95 -6.69 20.67
CA ILE A 400 7.20 -5.90 21.89
C ILE A 400 6.25 -4.69 21.97
N GLY A 401 5.27 -4.59 21.05
CA GLY A 401 4.26 -3.54 21.01
C GLY A 401 4.74 -2.14 20.58
N THR A 402 6.04 -1.93 20.34
CA THR A 402 6.59 -0.59 20.03
C THR A 402 6.79 -0.33 18.53
N ARG A 403 6.32 -1.20 17.64
CA ARG A 403 6.52 -1.06 16.18
C ARG A 403 5.47 -0.12 15.60
N TYR A 404 5.90 0.85 14.79
CA TYR A 404 5.00 1.70 14.01
C TYR A 404 4.24 0.90 12.95
N GLY A 405 2.95 1.18 12.79
CA GLY A 405 2.05 0.47 11.89
C GLY A 405 0.59 0.55 12.37
N PRO A 406 -0.23 -0.50 12.13
CA PRO A 406 -1.61 -0.55 12.61
C PRO A 406 -1.71 -0.50 14.15
N PRO A 407 -2.91 -0.21 14.70
CA PRO A 407 -3.19 -0.40 16.11
C PRO A 407 -2.91 -1.85 16.54
N HIS A 408 -2.19 -2.04 17.65
CA HIS A 408 -1.97 -3.36 18.23
C HIS A 408 -3.29 -3.91 18.81
N PRO A 409 -3.68 -5.18 18.55
CA PRO A 409 -4.95 -5.74 19.04
C PRO A 409 -5.12 -5.67 20.56
N ASN A 410 -4.04 -5.85 21.32
CA ASN A 410 -4.00 -5.53 22.75
C ASN A 410 -3.41 -4.13 23.00
N ALA A 411 -4.14 -3.09 22.63
CA ALA A 411 -3.70 -1.69 22.77
C ALA A 411 -3.55 -1.22 24.23
N ALA A 412 -4.10 -1.97 25.20
CA ALA A 412 -4.00 -1.65 26.63
C ALA A 412 -2.61 -1.97 27.20
N GLU A 413 -2.02 -3.10 26.80
CA GLU A 413 -0.65 -3.49 27.16
C GLU A 413 0.40 -2.86 26.22
N HIS A 414 0.01 -2.62 24.96
CA HIS A 414 0.88 -2.08 23.92
C HIS A 414 0.29 -0.81 23.30
N PRO A 415 0.32 0.33 24.03
CA PRO A 415 -0.15 1.60 23.51
C PRO A 415 0.71 2.03 22.32
N ALA A 416 0.06 2.56 21.28
CA ALA A 416 0.74 3.01 20.06
C ALA A 416 1.88 3.99 20.41
N PRO A 417 3.09 3.82 19.81
CA PRO A 417 4.21 4.69 20.11
C PRO A 417 3.85 6.16 19.87
N LEU A 418 4.21 7.02 20.83
CA LEU A 418 4.02 8.46 20.68
C LEU A 418 4.74 8.91 19.41
N ARG A 419 3.99 9.42 18.44
CA ARG A 419 4.56 10.06 17.26
C ARG A 419 5.35 11.27 17.75
N PRO A 420 6.63 11.45 17.35
CA PRO A 420 7.25 12.76 17.39
C PRO A 420 6.28 13.71 16.69
N ALA A 421 5.95 14.84 17.32
CA ALA A 421 5.14 15.85 16.64
C ALA A 421 5.83 16.17 15.31
N GLU A 422 5.12 16.05 14.19
CA GLU A 422 5.67 16.47 12.90
C GLU A 422 6.10 17.92 13.04
N ALA A 423 7.41 18.13 13.16
CA ALA A 423 8.00 19.43 13.00
C ALA A 423 7.80 19.77 11.53
N SER A 424 6.62 20.35 11.22
CA SER A 424 6.33 20.85 9.90
C SER A 424 7.46 21.80 9.54
N ALA A 425 8.35 21.31 8.68
CA ALA A 425 9.34 22.14 8.03
C ALA A 425 8.50 23.15 7.28
N ASN A 426 8.42 24.36 7.83
CA ASN A 426 7.54 25.41 7.37
C ASN A 426 8.17 25.99 6.09
N LEU A 427 8.14 25.19 5.01
CA LEU A 427 8.81 25.43 3.73
C LEU A 427 8.21 26.65 3.03
N THR A 428 6.92 26.91 3.26
CA THR A 428 6.23 28.20 3.00
C THR A 428 6.97 29.40 3.58
N ASN A 429 7.65 29.27 4.73
CA ASN A 429 8.47 30.33 5.30
C ASN A 429 9.86 30.46 4.63
N ARG A 430 10.32 29.42 3.92
CA ARG A 430 11.56 29.42 3.14
C ARG A 430 11.35 30.06 1.76
N ASP A 431 10.24 29.73 1.09
CA ASP A 431 9.87 30.29 -0.20
C ASP A 431 9.49 31.78 -0.11
N ASN A 432 8.77 32.17 0.96
CA ASN A 432 8.53 33.58 1.25
C ASN A 432 9.83 34.36 1.47
N ASN A 433 10.82 33.79 2.19
CA ASN A 433 12.11 34.44 2.40
C ASN A 433 12.94 34.55 1.11
N LEU A 434 12.90 33.55 0.22
CA LEU A 434 13.54 33.62 -1.10
C LEU A 434 12.88 34.70 -1.98
N THR A 435 11.55 34.73 -2.01
CA THR A 435 10.78 35.71 -2.79
C THR A 435 11.00 37.13 -2.28
N ILE A 436 10.95 37.36 -0.96
CA ILE A 436 11.23 38.67 -0.35
C ILE A 436 12.67 39.11 -0.62
N ARG A 437 13.66 38.21 -0.53
CA ARG A 437 15.06 38.54 -0.88
C ARG A 437 15.21 38.91 -2.36
N ALA A 438 14.54 38.19 -3.26
CA ALA A 438 14.53 38.53 -4.69
C ALA A 438 13.92 39.92 -4.95
N TYR A 439 12.81 40.27 -4.29
CA TYR A 439 12.22 41.61 -4.37
C TYR A 439 13.14 42.71 -3.83
N ILE A 440 13.81 42.49 -2.69
CA ILE A 440 14.75 43.47 -2.12
C ILE A 440 15.95 43.69 -3.05
N VAL A 441 16.57 42.62 -3.58
CA VAL A 441 17.69 42.74 -4.53
C VAL A 441 17.25 43.46 -5.80
N SER A 442 16.06 43.16 -6.33
CA SER A 442 15.49 43.83 -7.50
C SER A 442 15.25 45.33 -7.25
N ALA A 443 14.68 45.69 -6.10
CA ALA A 443 14.42 47.08 -5.74
C ALA A 443 15.72 47.89 -5.57
N VAL A 444 16.75 47.31 -4.92
CA VAL A 444 18.07 47.92 -4.78
C VAL A 444 18.75 48.11 -6.14
N ALA A 445 18.65 47.13 -7.04
CA ALA A 445 19.19 47.24 -8.39
C ALA A 445 18.50 48.35 -9.21
N VAL A 446 17.17 48.46 -9.16
CA VAL A 446 16.42 49.53 -9.84
C VAL A 446 16.75 50.91 -9.26
N LEU A 447 16.82 51.05 -7.93
CA LEU A 447 17.18 52.32 -7.28
C LEU A 447 18.63 52.74 -7.60
N GLY A 448 19.58 51.79 -7.58
CA GLY A 448 20.96 52.04 -7.99
C GLY A 448 21.08 52.45 -9.46
N SER A 449 20.32 51.81 -10.35
CA SER A 449 20.26 52.15 -11.77
C SER A 449 19.69 53.55 -11.99
N ALA A 450 18.63 53.93 -11.27
CA ALA A 450 18.03 55.26 -11.35
C ALA A 450 18.97 56.36 -10.81
N LEU A 451 19.70 56.09 -9.73
CA LEU A 451 20.73 57.00 -9.19
C LEU A 451 21.88 57.21 -10.18
N LEU A 452 22.40 56.13 -10.78
CA LEU A 452 23.44 56.21 -11.81
C LEU A 452 22.96 56.97 -13.06
N GLY A 453 21.75 56.69 -13.55
CA GLY A 453 21.15 57.42 -14.66
C GLY A 453 20.97 58.91 -14.34
N GLY A 454 20.49 59.24 -13.14
CA GLY A 454 20.36 60.62 -12.66
C GLY A 454 21.70 61.36 -12.59
N LEU A 455 22.77 60.68 -12.11
CA LEU A 455 24.12 61.24 -12.07
C LEU A 455 24.71 61.48 -13.47
N VAL A 456 24.47 60.59 -14.44
CA VAL A 456 24.87 60.79 -15.84
C VAL A 456 24.11 61.96 -16.48
N ILE A 457 22.80 62.09 -16.24
CA ILE A 457 22.02 63.23 -16.72
C ILE A 457 22.52 64.55 -16.10
N LEU A 458 22.81 64.56 -14.79
CA LEU A 458 23.38 65.72 -14.10
C LEU A 458 24.78 66.09 -14.61
N SER A 459 25.61 65.12 -15.01
CA SER A 459 26.93 65.41 -15.59
C SER A 459 26.81 66.04 -16.98
N HIS A 460 25.89 65.56 -17.82
CA HIS A 460 25.60 66.17 -19.12
C HIS A 460 24.97 67.56 -19.01
N LEU A 461 24.10 67.81 -18.02
CA LEU A 461 23.51 69.13 -17.79
C LEU A 461 24.55 70.15 -17.27
N ARG A 462 25.55 69.71 -16.50
CA ARG A 462 26.69 70.54 -16.08
C ARG A 462 27.76 70.72 -17.17
N GLY A 463 27.80 69.84 -18.17
CA GLY A 463 28.75 69.87 -19.28
C GLY A 463 28.38 70.80 -20.44
N ARG A 464 27.20 71.46 -20.42
CA ARG A 464 26.86 72.48 -21.41
C ARG A 464 27.57 73.80 -21.05
N PRO A 465 28.49 74.31 -21.87
CA PRO A 465 29.04 75.65 -21.66
C PRO A 465 27.92 76.68 -21.78
N LYS A 466 27.99 77.75 -20.98
CA LYS A 466 27.24 78.97 -21.25
C LYS A 466 27.72 79.50 -22.61
N ASN A 467 26.82 79.67 -23.57
CA ASN A 467 27.05 80.68 -24.60
C ASN A 467 27.11 82.02 -23.87
N ILE A 468 28.28 82.65 -23.88
CA ILE A 468 28.43 84.04 -23.51
C ILE A 468 28.01 84.83 -24.74
N ASP A 469 26.97 85.63 -24.58
CA ASP A 469 26.48 86.54 -25.61
C ASP A 469 27.37 87.79 -25.51
N GLU A 470 28.39 87.88 -26.36
CA GLU A 470 29.26 89.07 -26.43
C GLU A 470 28.59 90.11 -27.32
N SER A 471 27.98 91.11 -26.67
CA SER A 471 27.63 92.37 -27.29
C SER A 471 28.88 93.23 -27.44
N GLU A 472 29.34 93.46 -28.67
CA GLU A 472 30.19 94.62 -28.97
C GLU A 472 29.41 95.62 -29.83
N GLU A 473 29.42 96.87 -29.36
CA GLU A 473 28.97 98.04 -30.11
C GLU A 473 30.08 98.54 -31.06
N ASP A 474 29.60 99.13 -32.17
CA ASP A 474 30.13 100.33 -32.82
C ASP A 474 31.16 100.23 -33.98
N LEU A 475 31.20 101.34 -34.74
CA LEU A 475 32.00 101.70 -35.91
C LEU A 475 31.47 101.33 -37.31
N SER A 476 30.38 102.01 -37.72
CA SER A 476 30.46 103.01 -38.82
C SER A 476 29.20 103.87 -38.94
#